data_AF-A0A9E3I8H5-F1
#
_entry.id   AF-A0A9E3I8H5-F1
#
_cell.length_a   1.000
_cell.length_b   1.000
_cell.length_c   1.000
_cell.angle_alpha   90.00
_cell.angle_beta   90.00
_cell.angle_gamma   90.00
#
_symmetry.space_group_name_H-M   'P 1'
#
loop_
_entity.id
_entity.type
_entity.pdbx_description
1 polymer ?
#
loop_
_entity_poly.entity_id
_entity_poly.type
_entity_poly.pdbx_seq_one_letter_code
_entity_poly.pdbx_strand_id
1 'polypeptide(L)' 'MNPTLLCDSSAKVLGIIDDNGHWDMEKFHEHVISCEVCLDLMETFFKVMRETKRGDLLNGKKAKKVPNKRNRARTV' A
#
# COMPACT_ATOMS: atom_id res chain seq x y z
N MET A 1 -21.35 1.69 0.49
CA MET A 1 -20.61 0.95 1.54
C MET A 1 -19.73 1.97 2.25
N ASN A 2 -19.87 2.13 3.56
CA ASN A 2 -19.00 3.02 4.32
C ASN A 2 -17.76 2.20 4.73
N PRO A 3 -16.55 2.56 4.31
CA PRO A 3 -15.36 1.85 4.76
C PRO A 3 -15.21 2.07 6.26
N THR A 4 -15.21 0.95 6.99
CA THR A 4 -14.86 0.89 8.40
C THR A 4 -13.34 0.84 8.53
N LEU A 5 -12.82 1.64 9.44
CA LEU A 5 -11.42 1.53 9.86
C LEU A 5 -11.27 0.37 10.84
N LEU A 6 -10.03 0.05 11.20
CA LEU A 6 -9.72 -1.05 12.12
C LEU A 6 -10.13 -0.80 13.56
N CYS A 7 -10.31 0.46 13.94
CA CYS A 7 -10.84 0.86 15.25
C CYS A 7 -12.38 0.79 15.31
N ASP A 8 -13.00 0.02 14.41
CA ASP A 8 -14.46 -0.09 14.20
C ASP A 8 -15.19 1.24 13.94
N SER A 9 -14.46 2.33 13.78
CA SER A 9 -15.02 3.64 13.44
C SER A 9 -15.24 3.76 11.93
N SER A 10 -16.32 4.43 11.56
CA SER A 10 -16.60 4.71 10.15
C SER A 10 -15.79 5.90 9.65
N ALA A 11 -15.12 5.77 8.50
CA ALA A 11 -14.40 6.86 7.87
C ALA A 11 -15.31 8.08 7.56
N LYS A 12 -16.61 7.85 7.33
CA LYS A 12 -17.59 8.93 7.15
C LYS A 12 -17.89 9.66 8.47
N VAL A 13 -17.99 8.95 9.60
CA VAL A 13 -18.23 9.54 10.92
C VAL A 13 -17.02 10.34 11.40
N LEU A 14 -15.82 9.86 11.08
CA LEU A 14 -14.57 10.55 11.37
C LEU A 14 -14.29 11.75 10.44
N GLY A 15 -15.19 12.03 9.48
CA GLY A 15 -15.03 13.12 8.52
C GLY A 15 -13.85 12.93 7.56
N ILE A 16 -13.29 11.72 7.48
CA ILE A 16 -12.22 11.32 6.56
C ILE A 16 -12.78 11.19 5.14
N ILE A 17 -14.06 10.82 5.01
CA ILE A 17 -14.75 10.78 3.72
C ILE A 17 -15.79 11.89 3.69
N ASP A 18 -15.70 12.75 2.68
CA ASP A 18 -16.69 13.79 2.43
C ASP A 18 -18.02 13.22 1.89
N ASP A 19 -19.05 14.05 1.75
CA ASP A 19 -20.34 13.61 1.21
C ASP A 19 -20.31 13.21 -0.27
N ASN A 20 -19.23 13.57 -0.98
CA ASN A 20 -18.99 13.18 -2.37
C ASN A 20 -18.20 11.86 -2.47
N GLY A 21 -17.75 11.28 -1.35
CA GLY A 21 -16.97 10.06 -1.31
C GLY A 21 -15.45 10.24 -1.46
N HIS A 22 -14.94 11.48 -1.44
CA HIS A 22 -13.51 11.75 -1.49
C HIS A 22 -12.86 11.50 -0.13
N TRP A 23 -11.66 10.90 -0.20
CA TRP A 23 -10.82 10.66 0.95
C TRP A 23 -9.95 11.87 1.27
N ASP A 24 -10.09 12.36 2.50
CA ASP A 24 -9.23 13.34 3.11
C ASP A 24 -8.06 12.63 3.82
N MET A 25 -6.92 12.61 3.13
CA MET A 25 -5.71 11.96 3.64
C MET A 25 -5.11 12.67 4.86
N GLU A 26 -5.39 13.96 5.04
CA GLU A 26 -4.89 14.74 6.18
C GLU A 26 -5.62 14.31 7.45
N LYS A 27 -6.95 14.27 7.41
CA LYS A 27 -7.76 13.75 8.53
C LYS A 27 -7.53 12.27 8.80
N PHE A 28 -7.32 11.49 7.75
CA PHE A 28 -6.93 10.09 7.92
C PHE A 28 -5.61 9.98 8.70
N HIS A 29 -4.60 10.77 8.35
CA HIS A 29 -3.32 10.77 9.03
C HIS A 29 -3.43 11.22 10.49
N GLU A 30 -4.18 12.29 10.77
CA GLU A 30 -4.46 12.73 12.15
C GLU A 30 -5.16 11.65 12.98
N HIS A 31 -6.14 10.96 12.39
CA HIS A 31 -6.82 9.85 13.05
C HIS A 31 -5.87 8.68 13.33
N VAL A 32 -5.02 8.31 12.37
CA VAL A 32 -4.03 7.22 12.55
C VAL A 32 -3.06 7.54 13.68
N ILE A 33 -2.56 8.78 13.80
CA ILE A 33 -1.65 9.16 14.89
C ILE A 33 -2.35 9.17 16.25
N SER A 34 -3.63 9.56 16.29
CA SER A 34 -4.40 9.66 17.54
C SER A 34 -5.01 8.34 18.00
N CYS A 35 -5.17 7.35 17.11
CA CYS A 35 -5.76 6.06 17.42
C CYS A 35 -4.68 4.97 17.53
N GLU A 36 -4.44 4.46 18.74
CA GLU A 36 -3.43 3.43 19.02
C GLU A 36 -3.61 2.17 18.15
N VAL A 37 -4.84 1.73 17.91
CA VAL A 37 -5.14 0.54 17.09
C VAL A 37 -4.76 0.77 15.62
N CYS A 38 -5.10 1.94 15.08
CA CYS A 38 -4.75 2.30 13.71
C CYS A 38 -3.24 2.51 13.55
N LEU A 39 -2.60 3.09 14.57
CA LEU A 39 -1.15 3.31 14.61
C LEU A 39 -0.38 1.99 14.62
N ASP A 40 -0.74 1.06 15.51
CA ASP A 40 -0.05 -0.24 15.65
C ASP A 40 -0.09 -1.06 14.35
N LEU A 41 -1.24 -1.06 13.66
CA LEU A 41 -1.31 -1.70 12.33
C LEU A 41 -0.39 -0.99 11.33
N MET A 42 -0.40 0.33 11.27
CA MET A 42 0.43 1.07 10.32
C MET A 42 1.92 0.85 10.59
N GLU A 43 2.34 0.83 11.85
CA GLU A 43 3.71 0.49 12.23
C GLU A 43 4.09 -0.93 11.81
N THR A 44 3.22 -1.91 12.07
CA THR A 44 3.41 -3.30 11.66
C THR A 44 3.50 -3.42 10.14
N PHE A 45 2.63 -2.74 9.41
CA PHE A 45 2.64 -2.69 7.95
C PHE A 45 3.94 -2.10 7.41
N PHE A 46 4.41 -0.98 7.98
CA PHE A 46 5.69 -0.37 7.60
C PHE A 46 6.90 -1.24 7.97
N LYS A 47 6.83 -2.00 9.06
CA LYS A 47 7.86 -2.95 9.46
C LYS A 47 7.95 -4.09 8.45
N VAL A 48 6.84 -4.71 8.10
CA VAL A 48 6.77 -5.77 7.08
C VAL A 48 7.27 -5.25 5.74
N MET A 49 6.81 -4.07 5.28
CA MET A 49 7.28 -3.47 4.03
C MET A 49 8.80 -3.22 4.01
N ARG A 50 9.38 -2.77 5.13
CA ARG A 50 10.84 -2.60 5.24
C ARG A 50 11.58 -3.93 5.17
N GLU A 51 11.06 -4.96 5.82
CA GLU A 51 11.63 -6.31 5.81
C GLU A 51 11.51 -6.96 4.43
N THR A 52 10.38 -6.82 3.74
CA THR A 52 10.20 -7.29 2.36
C THR A 52 11.14 -6.59 1.38
N LYS A 53 11.27 -5.26 1.44
CA LYS A 53 12.22 -4.53 0.60
C LYS A 53 13.67 -4.92 0.85
N ARG A 54 14.04 -5.21 2.10
CA ARG A 54 15.36 -5.76 2.44
C ARG A 54 15.53 -7.20 1.93
N GLY A 55 14.50 -8.03 2.02
CA GLY A 55 14.49 -9.41 1.50
C GLY A 55 14.66 -9.48 -0.02
N ASP A 56 14.00 -8.60 -0.77
CA ASP A 56 14.11 -8.52 -2.24
C ASP A 56 15.47 -7.94 -2.68
N LEU A 57 16.03 -6.99 -1.94
CA LEU A 57 17.38 -6.48 -2.20
C LEU A 57 18.47 -7.52 -1.87
N LEU A 58 18.28 -8.34 -0.85
CA LEU A 58 19.21 -9.42 -0.48
C LEU A 58 19.07 -10.66 -1.38
N ASN A 59 17.88 -10.94 -1.92
CA ASN A 59 17.65 -11.98 -2.94
C ASN A 59 17.87 -11.50 -4.39
N GLY A 60 18.30 -10.26 -4.58
CA GLY A 60 18.62 -9.63 -5.88
C GLY A 60 19.80 -10.22 -6.66
N LYS A 61 20.31 -11.42 -6.32
CA LYS A 61 21.13 -12.24 -7.22
C LYS A 61 20.28 -13.33 -7.86
N LYS A 62 19.47 -12.93 -8.84
CA LYS A 62 19.26 -13.59 -10.14
C LYS A 62 18.10 -12.89 -10.86
N ALA A 63 18.35 -11.67 -11.31
CA ALA A 63 17.66 -11.18 -12.50
C ALA A 63 18.01 -12.15 -13.65
N LYS A 64 17.17 -13.15 -13.87
CA LYS A 64 17.26 -13.98 -15.08
C LYS A 64 17.10 -13.01 -16.25
N LYS A 65 18.20 -12.69 -16.94
CA LYS A 65 18.16 -12.06 -18.25
C LYS A 65 17.25 -12.92 -19.11
N VAL A 66 16.03 -12.45 -19.38
CA VAL A 66 15.16 -13.05 -20.39
C VAL A 66 15.90 -12.85 -21.71
N PRO A 67 16.31 -13.92 -22.43
CA PRO A 67 16.95 -13.74 -23.73
C PRO A 67 15.92 -13.13 -24.67
N ASN A 68 16.14 -11.89 -25.08
CA ASN A 68 15.33 -11.22 -26.08
C ASN A 68 15.63 -11.84 -27.46
N LYS A 69 14.99 -12.97 -27.77
CA LYS A 69 14.94 -13.50 -29.14
C LYS A 69 13.96 -12.64 -29.95
N ARG A 70 14.48 -11.57 -30.56
CA ARG A 70 13.82 -10.92 -31.70
C ARG A 70 13.76 -11.92 -32.86
N ASN A 71 12.62 -12.58 -33.04
CA ASN A 71 12.32 -13.26 -34.29
C ASN A 71 12.04 -12.20 -35.35
N ARG A 72 13.04 -11.91 -36.19
CA ARG A 72 12.89 -11.15 -37.43
C ARG A 72 12.04 -12.01 -38.37
N ALA A 73 10.74 -11.75 -38.43
CA ALA A 73 9.88 -12.32 -39.46
C ALA A 73 10.40 -11.86 -40.82
N ARG A 74 10.72 -12.85 -41.65
CA ARG A 74 11.20 -12.73 -43.03
C ARG A 74 9.97 -12.42 -43.89
N THR A 75 9.87 -11.19 -44.39
CA THR A 75 8.87 -10.84 -45.40
C THR A 75 9.29 -11.48 -46.72
N VAL A 76 8.36 -12.21 -47.34
CA VAL A 76 8.44 -12.72 -48.71
C VAL A 76 8.16 -11.61 -49.71
#